data_AF-A0A7V3U7I5-F1
#
_entry.id   AF-A0A7V3U7I5-F1
#
_cell.length_a   1.000
_cell.length_b   1.000
_cell.length_c   1.000
_cell.angle_alpha   90.00
_cell.angle_beta   90.00
_cell.angle_gamma   90.00
#
_symmetry.space_group_name_H-M   'P 1'
#
loop_
_entity.id
_entity.type
_entity.pdbx_description
1 polymer ?
#
loop_
_entity_poly.entity_id
_entity_poly.type
_entity_poly.pdbx_seq_one_letter_code
_entity_poly.pdbx_strand_id
1 'polypeptide(L)'
;MKKLPILIFLSLFLINFVEAITFTSPVQSLYRLVLIVLNYLFTVSFWIVIIVLVWAGILMITASGNEEQFQQGKRLIIYAIIGFAVVIMGKGIVDLIRNYLVR
;
A
#
# COMPACT_ATOMS: atom_id res chain seq x y z
N MET A 1 26.53 5.51 5.50
CA MET A 1 25.24 5.49 6.21
C MET A 1 23.99 5.62 5.29
N LYS A 2 24.05 6.26 4.11
CA LYS A 2 22.88 6.47 3.22
C LYS A 2 22.19 5.22 2.64
N LYS A 3 22.84 4.05 2.62
CA LYS A 3 22.30 2.79 2.04
C LYS A 3 21.51 1.94 3.05
N LEU A 4 21.61 2.24 4.35
CA LEU A 4 20.93 1.53 5.41
C LEU A 4 19.40 1.55 5.30
N PRO A 5 18.72 2.69 5.02
CA PRO A 5 17.26 2.72 4.91
C PRO A 5 16.74 1.91 3.71
N ILE A 6 17.49 1.88 2.61
CA ILE A 6 17.11 1.12 1.41
C ILE A 6 17.18 -0.39 1.66
N LEU A 7 18.19 -0.86 2.38
CA LEU A 7 18.34 -2.28 2.76
C LEU A 7 17.23 -2.74 3.71
N ILE A 8 16.85 -1.90 4.69
CA ILE A 8 15.74 -2.19 5.61
C ILE A 8 14.41 -2.22 4.86
N PHE A 9 14.20 -1.28 3.93
CA PHE A 9 13.01 -1.27 3.10
C PHE A 9 12.91 -2.52 2.21
N LEU A 10 14.04 -2.92 1.60
CA LEU A 10 14.12 -4.12 0.76
C LEU A 10 13.87 -5.40 1.57
N SER A 11 14.40 -5.50 2.80
CA SER A 11 14.18 -6.68 3.64
C SER A 11 12.74 -6.76 4.13
N LEU A 12 12.13 -5.65 4.56
CA LEU A 12 10.71 -5.59 4.92
C LEU A 12 9.83 -5.96 3.74
N PHE A 13 10.16 -5.49 2.54
CA PHE A 13 9.44 -5.84 1.32
C PHE A 13 9.51 -7.34 1.00
N LEU A 14 10.70 -7.93 1.10
CA LEU A 14 10.92 -9.36 0.82
C LEU A 14 10.26 -10.28 1.86
N ILE A 15 10.26 -9.93 3.15
CA ILE A 15 9.62 -10.73 4.21
C ILE A 15 8.11 -10.88 3.93
N ASN A 16 7.45 -9.80 3.53
CA ASN A 16 6.03 -9.84 3.16
C ASN A 16 5.75 -10.64 1.88
N PHE A 17 6.76 -10.88 1.03
CA PHE A 17 6.62 -11.70 -0.18
C PHE A 17 6.75 -13.21 0.10
N VAL A 18 7.51 -13.61 1.14
CA VAL A 18 7.80 -15.01 1.47
C VAL A 18 6.61 -15.76 2.08
N GLU A 19 5.72 -15.08 2.81
CA GLU A 19 4.52 -15.70 3.42
C GLU A 19 3.51 -16.27 2.39
N ALA A 20 3.70 -15.98 1.10
CA ALA A 20 2.81 -16.36 0.02
C ALA A 20 2.95 -17.81 -0.49
N ILE A 21 4.02 -18.55 -0.16
CA ILE A 21 4.36 -19.77 -0.90
C ILE A 21 4.20 -21.04 -0.06
N THR A 22 3.02 -21.25 0.54
CA THR A 22 2.66 -22.55 1.15
C THR A 22 1.42 -23.15 0.48
N PHE A 23 1.60 -24.20 -0.32
CA PHE A 23 0.51 -24.87 -1.02
C PHE A 23 -0.07 -25.98 -0.12
N THR A 24 -1.28 -25.79 0.41
CA THR A 24 -1.95 -26.78 1.28
C THR A 24 -3.11 -27.52 0.59
N SER A 25 -3.68 -27.03 -0.52
CA SER A 25 -4.58 -27.81 -1.39
C SER A 25 -4.86 -27.13 -2.76
N PRO A 26 -5.27 -27.88 -3.81
CA PRO A 26 -5.52 -27.34 -5.15
C PRO A 26 -6.74 -26.40 -5.26
N VAL A 27 -7.81 -26.59 -4.48
CA VAL A 27 -9.05 -25.78 -4.60
C VAL A 27 -8.97 -24.48 -3.81
N GLN A 28 -8.23 -24.47 -2.69
CA GLN A 28 -7.93 -23.23 -1.95
C GLN A 28 -6.86 -22.39 -2.66
N SER A 29 -6.24 -22.90 -3.73
CA SER A 29 -5.11 -22.27 -4.40
C SER A 29 -5.51 -20.96 -5.12
N LEU A 30 -6.61 -20.93 -5.88
CA LEU A 30 -7.03 -19.72 -6.61
C LEU A 30 -7.40 -18.59 -5.65
N TYR A 31 -8.16 -18.90 -4.60
CA TYR A 31 -8.52 -17.91 -3.57
C TYR A 31 -7.28 -17.42 -2.79
N ARG A 32 -6.35 -18.33 -2.44
CA ARG A 32 -5.06 -17.96 -1.82
C ARG A 32 -4.24 -17.06 -2.74
N LEU A 33 -4.16 -17.36 -4.03
CA LEU A 33 -3.43 -16.54 -4.99
C LEU A 33 -4.00 -15.12 -5.07
N VAL A 34 -5.33 -14.98 -5.08
CA VAL A 34 -5.98 -13.66 -5.04
C VAL A 34 -5.63 -12.92 -3.74
N LEU A 35 -5.70 -13.58 -2.59
CA LEU A 35 -5.32 -12.98 -1.30
C LEU A 35 -3.86 -12.54 -1.25
N ILE A 36 -2.96 -13.35 -1.79
CA ILE A 36 -1.52 -13.05 -1.88
C ILE A 36 -1.31 -11.79 -2.71
N VAL A 37 -1.91 -11.73 -3.91
CA VAL A 37 -1.80 -10.58 -4.80
C VAL A 37 -2.38 -9.32 -4.14
N LEU A 38 -3.53 -9.43 -3.47
CA LEU A 38 -4.15 -8.31 -2.76
C LEU A 38 -3.32 -7.82 -1.58
N ASN A 39 -2.79 -8.72 -0.74
CA ASN A 39 -1.92 -8.34 0.37
C ASN A 39 -0.63 -7.69 -0.13
N TYR A 40 -0.06 -8.19 -1.24
CA TYR A 40 1.11 -7.59 -1.85
C TYR A 40 0.83 -6.19 -2.39
N LEU A 41 -0.28 -6.01 -3.11
CA LEU A 41 -0.74 -4.70 -3.56
C LEU A 41 -0.95 -3.74 -2.38
N PHE A 42 -1.57 -4.21 -1.29
CA PHE A 42 -1.79 -3.40 -0.09
C PHE A 42 -0.47 -2.93 0.52
N THR A 43 0.50 -3.84 0.69
CA THR A 43 1.82 -3.51 1.23
C THR A 43 2.55 -2.50 0.34
N VAL A 44 2.54 -2.70 -0.98
CA VAL A 44 3.14 -1.77 -1.95
C VAL A 44 2.47 -0.39 -1.87
N SER A 45 1.13 -0.35 -1.87
CA SER A 45 0.35 0.89 -1.79
C SER A 45 0.63 1.64 -0.50
N PHE A 46 0.74 0.95 0.64
CA PHE A 46 1.06 1.58 1.93
C PHE A 46 2.38 2.35 1.87
N TRP A 47 3.43 1.75 1.31
CA TRP A 47 4.72 2.41 1.17
C TRP A 47 4.68 3.59 0.19
N ILE A 48 3.97 3.46 -0.93
CA ILE A 48 3.80 4.55 -1.91
C ILE A 48 3.10 5.75 -1.26
N VAL A 49 2.04 5.51 -0.49
CA VAL A 49 1.29 6.56 0.20
C VAL A 49 2.20 7.35 1.14
N ILE A 50 3.06 6.69 1.90
CA ILE A 50 4.02 7.36 2.79
C ILE A 50 4.94 8.30 1.98
N ILE A 51 5.51 7.81 0.87
CA ILE A 51 6.40 8.61 0.02
C ILE A 51 5.67 9.84 -0.55
N VAL A 52 4.44 9.64 -1.04
CA VAL A 52 3.62 10.72 -1.62
C VAL A 52 3.25 11.76 -0.56
N LEU A 53 2.89 11.34 0.66
CA LEU A 53 2.58 12.24 1.76
C LEU A 53 3.79 13.08 2.16
N VAL A 54 4.98 12.46 2.26
CA VAL A 54 6.23 13.19 2.54
C VAL A 54 6.54 14.20 1.43
N TRP A 55 6.43 13.79 0.17
CA TRP A 55 6.67 14.67 -0.98
C TRP A 55 5.69 15.85 -1.01
N ALA A 56 4.41 15.59 -0.76
CA ALA A 56 3.37 16.61 -0.72
C ALA A 56 3.61 17.61 0.43
N GLY A 57 4.02 17.12 1.61
CA GLY A 57 4.38 17.97 2.74
C GLY A 57 5.57 18.87 2.42
N ILE A 58 6.62 18.33 1.79
CA ILE A 58 7.78 19.13 1.35
C ILE A 58 7.33 20.19 0.35
N LEU A 59 6.53 19.82 -0.66
CA LEU A 59 6.03 20.74 -1.69
C LEU A 59 5.25 21.93 -1.09
N MET A 60 4.41 21.66 -0.08
CA MET A 60 3.64 22.70 0.60
C MET A 60 4.52 23.63 1.44
N ILE A 61 5.55 23.10 2.11
CA ILE A 61 6.47 23.89 2.93
C ILE A 61 7.38 24.75 2.04
N THR A 62 7.85 24.21 0.91
CA THR A 62 8.74 24.92 -0.02
C THR A 62 8.01 25.92 -0.92
N ALA A 63 6.67 25.95 -0.90
CA ALA A 63 5.85 26.77 -1.79
C ALA A 63 6.16 28.27 -1.70
N SER A 64 6.74 28.76 -0.59
CA SER A 64 7.31 30.13 -0.46
C SER A 64 6.41 31.26 -1.01
N GLY A 65 5.10 31.16 -0.79
CA GLY A 65 4.10 32.14 -1.27
C GLY A 65 3.49 31.84 -2.65
N ASN A 66 3.93 30.79 -3.34
CA ASN A 66 3.30 30.29 -4.55
C ASN A 66 2.07 29.44 -4.18
N GLU A 67 0.89 30.04 -4.33
CA GLU A 67 -0.39 29.38 -4.02
C GLU A 67 -0.65 28.16 -4.91
N GLU A 68 -0.15 28.13 -6.14
CA GLU A 68 -0.30 26.99 -7.04
C GLU A 68 0.40 25.75 -6.49
N GLN A 69 1.64 25.89 -6.01
CA GLN A 69 2.42 24.79 -5.42
C GLN A 69 1.78 24.27 -4.13
N PHE A 70 1.24 25.16 -3.30
CA PHE A 70 0.51 24.77 -2.10
C PHE A 70 -0.75 23.96 -2.44
N GLN A 71 -1.53 24.42 -3.43
CA GLN A 71 -2.72 23.69 -3.88
C GLN A 71 -2.36 22.34 -4.54
N GLN A 72 -1.24 22.25 -5.25
CA GLN A 72 -0.73 20.99 -5.77
C GLN A 72 -0.44 19.99 -4.64
N GLY A 73 0.28 20.39 -3.59
CA GLY A 73 0.57 19.52 -2.45
C GLY A 73 -0.70 19.04 -1.74
N LYS A 74 -1.67 19.93 -1.54
CA LYS A 74 -2.99 19.57 -0.99
C LYS A 74 -3.71 18.52 -1.85
N ARG A 75 -3.69 18.68 -3.18
CA ARG A 75 -4.26 17.68 -4.11
C ARG A 75 -3.55 16.33 -4.01
N LEU A 76 -2.21 16.31 -3.92
CA LEU A 76 -1.47 15.06 -3.75
C LEU A 76 -1.86 14.32 -2.47
N ILE A 77 -2.02 15.04 -1.35
CA ILE A 77 -2.48 14.44 -0.09
C ILE A 77 -3.87 13.82 -0.25
N ILE A 78 -4.81 14.56 -0.86
CA ILE A 78 -6.18 14.07 -1.10
C ILE A 78 -6.16 12.82 -1.96
N TYR A 79 -5.39 12.81 -3.06
CA TYR A 79 -5.28 11.64 -3.92
C TYR A 79 -4.61 10.44 -3.22
N ALA A 80 -3.61 10.68 -2.37
CA ALA A 80 -2.98 9.63 -1.58
C ALA A 80 -3.98 9.00 -0.60
N ILE A 81 -4.79 9.82 0.07
CA ILE A 81 -5.83 9.36 1.01
C ILE A 81 -6.92 8.56 0.28
N ILE A 82 -7.43 9.07 -0.84
CA ILE A 82 -8.47 8.39 -1.63
C ILE A 82 -7.92 7.06 -2.17
N GLY A 83 -6.71 7.06 -2.75
CA GLY A 83 -6.08 5.84 -3.25
C GLY A 83 -5.89 4.81 -2.16
N PHE A 84 -5.45 5.23 -0.96
CA PHE A 84 -5.28 4.32 0.17
C PHE A 84 -6.62 3.78 0.69
N ALA A 85 -7.66 4.61 0.75
CA ALA A 85 -8.99 4.19 1.16
C ALA A 85 -9.57 3.10 0.24
N VAL A 86 -9.39 3.22 -1.07
CA VAL A 86 -9.81 2.20 -2.04
C VAL A 86 -9.11 0.86 -1.79
N VAL A 87 -7.81 0.88 -1.48
CA VAL A 87 -7.03 -0.33 -1.20
C VAL A 87 -7.49 -1.02 0.10
N ILE A 88 -7.82 -0.24 1.14
CA ILE A 88 -8.42 -0.77 2.38
C ILE A 88 -9.80 -1.41 2.11
N MET A 89 -10.65 -0.74 1.33
CA MET A 89 -11.99 -1.25 1.00
C MET A 89 -11.91 -2.58 0.23
N GLY A 90 -10.95 -2.71 -0.70
CA GLY A 90 -10.73 -3.96 -1.43
C GLY A 90 -10.46 -5.15 -0.51
N LYS A 91 -9.60 -4.97 0.50
CA LYS A 91 -9.31 -6.02 1.49
C LYS A 91 -10.54 -6.37 2.33
N GLY A 92 -11.30 -5.36 2.78
CA GLY A 92 -12.52 -5.56 3.55
C GLY A 92 -13.55 -6.44 2.82
N ILE A 93 -13.73 -6.24 1.52
CA ILE A 93 -14.65 -7.06 0.70
C ILE A 93 -14.19 -8.53 0.67
N VAL A 94 -12.89 -8.78 0.50
CA VAL A 94 -12.37 -10.15 0.42
C VAL A 94 -12.45 -10.88 1.75
N ASP A 95 -12.26 -10.17 2.87
CA ASP A 95 -12.43 -10.72 4.21
C ASP A 95 -13.90 -11.07 4.51
N LEU A 96 -14.86 -10.27 4.01
CA LEU A 96 -16.29 -10.58 4.11
C LEU A 96 -16.64 -11.86 3.34
N ILE A 97 -16.11 -12.01 2.10
CA ILE A 97 -16.29 -13.21 1.29
C ILE A 97 -15.70 -14.43 2.00
N ARG A 98 -14.52 -14.30 2.61
CA ARG A 98 -13.88 -15.36 3.41
C ARG A 98 -14.79 -15.87 4.52
N ASN A 99 -15.32 -14.95 5.32
CA ASN A 99 -16.08 -15.30 6.51
C ASN A 99 -17.41 -15.98 6.16
N TYR A 100 -17.97 -15.69 4.98
CA TYR A 100 -19.19 -16.33 4.51
C TYR A 100 -18.94 -17.72 3.91
N LEU A 101 -17.81 -17.93 3.23
CA LEU A 101 -17.45 -19.23 2.60
C LEU A 101 -16.81 -20.25 3.55
N VAL A 102 -16.23 -19.80 4.65
CA VAL A 102 -15.50 -20.67 5.62
C VAL A 102 -16.38 -21.09 6.82
N ARG A 103 -17.60 -20.56 6.93
CA ARG A 103 -18.66 -21.12 7.79
C ARG A 103 -19.35 -22.28 7.09
#